data_AF-A0A3C0HIS2-F1
#
_entry.id   AF-A0A3C0HIS2-F1
#
_cell.length_a   1.000
_cell.length_b   1.000
_cell.length_c   1.000
_cell.angle_alpha   90.00
_cell.angle_beta   90.00
_cell.angle_gamma   90.00
#
_symmetry.space_group_name_H-M   'P 1'
#
loop_
_entity.id
_entity.type
_entity.pdbx_description
1 polymer ?
#
loop_
_entity_poly.entity_id
_entity_poly.type
_entity_poly.pdbx_seq_one_letter_code
_entity_poly.pdbx_strand_id
1 'polypeptide(L)'
;MNALIRELLDAKAAEEAARERRIAAETALLAELQTDKAEGSTTYKLDAYKVTVTAGINRRIDRAVLAHIRADMSPALFKRAIRWIPEVDVTGLRYLQNNEPDAYRVLANAITATPAKPSVKVELVAALPTAA
;
A
#
# COMPACT_ATOMS: atom_id res chain seq x y z
N MET A 1 -15.71 28.28 0.51
CA MET A 1 -14.97 27.35 1.40
C MET A 1 -15.86 26.21 1.89
N ASN A 2 -16.97 26.48 2.58
CA ASN A 2 -17.88 25.42 3.07
C ASN A 2 -18.47 24.52 1.97
N ALA A 3 -18.81 25.09 0.81
CA ALA A 3 -19.26 24.30 -0.34
C ALA A 3 -18.18 23.33 -0.85
N LEU A 4 -16.92 23.76 -0.91
CA LEU A 4 -15.79 22.90 -1.32
C LEU A 4 -15.50 21.80 -0.29
N ILE A 5 -15.65 22.11 0.99
CA ILE A 5 -15.54 21.13 2.07
C ILE A 5 -16.63 20.07 1.95
N ARG A 6 -17.88 20.50 1.72
CA ARG A 6 -19.02 19.60 1.56
C ARG A 6 -18.87 18.71 0.33
N GLU A 7 -18.50 19.31 -0.80
CA GLU A 7 -18.21 18.59 -2.04
C GLU A 7 -17.12 17.53 -1.84
N LEU A 8 -16.03 17.86 -1.12
CA LEU A 8 -14.97 16.90 -0.82
C LEU A 8 -15.46 15.74 0.07
N LEU A 9 -16.35 16.01 1.02
CA LEU A 9 -16.94 14.96 1.87
C LEU A 9 -17.89 14.06 1.07
N ASP A 10 -18.76 14.65 0.25
CA ASP A 10 -19.70 13.91 -0.58
C ASP A 10 -18.96 13.07 -1.65
N ALA A 11 -17.90 13.61 -2.25
CA ALA A 11 -17.03 12.88 -3.19
C ALA A 11 -16.33 11.69 -2.53
N LYS A 12 -15.79 11.85 -1.31
CA LYS A 12 -15.18 10.73 -0.55
C LYS A 12 -16.19 9.66 -0.19
N ALA A 13 -17.41 10.05 0.21
CA ALA A 13 -18.48 9.11 0.50
C ALA A 13 -18.90 8.32 -0.76
N ALA A 14 -19.01 9.01 -1.91
CA ALA A 14 -19.30 8.37 -3.18
C ALA A 14 -18.18 7.41 -3.63
N GLU A 15 -16.91 7.77 -3.40
CA GLU A 15 -15.76 6.90 -3.68
C GLU A 15 -15.81 5.61 -2.86
N GLU A 16 -16.07 5.71 -1.56
CA GLU A 16 -16.18 4.52 -0.70
C GLU A 16 -17.37 3.64 -1.11
N ALA A 17 -18.54 4.23 -1.35
CA ALA A 17 -19.73 3.48 -1.80
C ALA A 17 -19.53 2.81 -3.17
N ALA A 18 -18.76 3.42 -4.08
CA ALA A 18 -18.41 2.80 -5.36
C ALA A 18 -17.38 1.66 -5.18
N ARG A 19 -16.39 1.86 -4.30
CA ARG A 19 -15.39 0.85 -3.94
C ARG A 19 -16.05 -0.38 -3.33
N GLU A 20 -16.94 -0.22 -2.36
CA GLU A 20 -17.68 -1.31 -1.72
C GLU A 20 -18.51 -2.10 -2.73
N ARG A 21 -19.28 -1.40 -3.58
CA ARG A 21 -20.06 -2.05 -4.65
C ARG A 21 -19.18 -2.84 -5.61
N ARG A 22 -18.03 -2.30 -6.00
CA ARG A 22 -17.08 -3.01 -6.87
C ARG A 22 -16.58 -4.29 -6.20
N ILE A 23 -16.13 -4.20 -4.94
CA ILE A 23 -15.61 -5.35 -4.19
C ILE A 23 -16.69 -6.43 -4.03
N ALA A 24 -17.93 -6.04 -3.72
CA ALA A 24 -19.06 -6.96 -3.62
C ALA A 24 -19.33 -7.67 -4.95
N ALA A 25 -19.34 -6.94 -6.07
CA ALA A 25 -19.53 -7.50 -7.40
C ALA A 25 -18.37 -8.43 -7.82
N GLU A 26 -17.12 -8.05 -7.55
CA GLU A 26 -15.94 -8.88 -7.78
C GLU A 26 -16.00 -10.19 -6.97
N THR A 27 -16.41 -10.11 -5.71
CA THR A 27 -16.54 -11.28 -4.83
C THR A 27 -17.63 -12.23 -5.32
N ALA A 28 -18.80 -11.69 -5.70
CA ALA A 28 -19.88 -12.50 -6.27
C ALA A 28 -19.46 -13.16 -7.59
N LEU A 29 -18.77 -12.43 -8.47
CA LEU A 29 -18.27 -12.98 -9.73
C LEU A 29 -17.24 -14.10 -9.51
N LEU A 30 -16.32 -13.93 -8.55
CA LEU A 30 -15.34 -14.97 -8.24
C LEU A 30 -15.99 -16.24 -7.68
N ALA A 31 -17.06 -16.11 -6.90
CA ALA A 31 -17.83 -17.25 -6.40
C ALA A 31 -18.51 -18.03 -7.55
N GLU A 32 -19.07 -17.33 -8.54
CA GLU A 32 -19.69 -17.95 -9.73
C GLU A 32 -18.66 -18.65 -10.64
N LEU A 33 -17.46 -18.09 -10.79
CA LEU A 33 -16.42 -18.63 -11.68
C LEU A 33 -15.73 -19.89 -11.14
N GLN A 34 -15.92 -20.22 -9.86
CA GLN A 34 -15.38 -21.43 -9.19
C GLN A 34 -13.88 -21.68 -9.48
N THR A 35 -13.04 -20.64 -9.42
CA THR A 35 -11.59 -20.81 -9.60
C THR A 35 -10.97 -21.41 -8.33
N ASP A 36 -10.20 -22.47 -8.49
CA ASP A 36 -9.55 -23.25 -7.43
C ASP A 36 -8.01 -23.11 -7.42
N LYS A 37 -7.44 -22.38 -8.39
CA LYS A 37 -5.99 -22.19 -8.48
C LYS A 37 -5.45 -21.35 -7.33
N ALA A 38 -4.45 -21.88 -6.64
CA ALA A 38 -3.70 -21.15 -5.61
C ALA A 38 -2.75 -20.08 -6.19
N GLU A 39 -2.24 -20.27 -7.41
CA GLU A 39 -1.33 -19.34 -8.08
C GLU A 39 -1.53 -19.41 -9.61
N GLY A 40 -1.41 -18.26 -10.30
CA GLY A 40 -1.52 -18.15 -11.75
C GLY A 40 -2.85 -17.62 -12.24
N SER A 41 -3.05 -17.59 -13.57
CA SER A 41 -4.25 -17.03 -14.19
C SER A 41 -5.18 -18.07 -14.82
N THR A 42 -6.48 -17.83 -14.75
CA THR A 42 -7.52 -18.57 -15.47
C THR A 42 -8.36 -17.57 -16.26
N THR A 43 -8.61 -17.87 -17.54
CA THR A 43 -9.39 -17.01 -18.43
C THR A 43 -10.68 -17.71 -18.82
N TYR A 44 -11.80 -17.02 -18.63
CA TYR A 44 -13.13 -17.42 -19.02
C TYR A 44 -13.59 -16.53 -20.18
N LYS A 45 -14.25 -17.11 -21.18
CA LYS A 45 -14.93 -16.37 -22.25
C LYS A 45 -16.42 -16.60 -22.07
N LEU A 46 -17.14 -15.55 -21.67
CA LEU A 46 -18.57 -15.59 -21.34
C LEU A 46 -19.27 -14.54 -22.19
N ASP A 47 -20.14 -14.98 -23.09
CA ASP A 47 -20.88 -14.11 -24.03
C ASP A 47 -19.96 -13.09 -24.74
N ALA A 48 -20.16 -11.79 -24.45
CA ALA A 48 -19.40 -10.67 -25.01
C ALA A 48 -18.14 -10.31 -24.19
N TYR A 49 -17.83 -11.05 -23.12
CA TYR A 49 -16.80 -10.70 -22.16
C TYR A 49 -15.70 -11.76 -22.07
N LYS A 50 -14.47 -11.28 -21.88
CA LYS A 50 -13.32 -12.10 -21.49
C LYS A 50 -12.97 -11.73 -20.04
N VAL A 51 -13.10 -12.69 -19.14
CA VAL A 51 -12.81 -12.51 -17.72
C VAL A 51 -11.54 -13.28 -17.38
N THR A 52 -10.52 -12.59 -16.88
CA THR A 52 -9.29 -13.23 -16.41
C THR A 52 -9.18 -13.09 -14.91
N VAL A 53 -9.16 -14.21 -14.20
CA VAL A 53 -8.90 -14.28 -12.76
C VAL A 53 -7.44 -14.62 -12.56
N THR A 54 -6.72 -13.82 -11.77
CA THR A 54 -5.31 -14.06 -11.43
C THR A 54 -5.19 -14.29 -9.93
N ALA A 55 -4.83 -15.50 -9.53
CA ALA A 55 -4.49 -15.85 -8.16
C ALA A 55 -3.00 -15.61 -7.89
N GLY A 56 -2.69 -15.08 -6.71
CA GLY A 56 -1.32 -14.78 -6.30
C GLY A 56 -1.06 -15.18 -4.85
N ILE A 57 0.18 -15.59 -4.57
CA ILE A 57 0.62 -15.94 -3.21
C ILE A 57 1.46 -14.80 -2.64
N ASN A 58 0.98 -14.22 -1.54
CA ASN A 58 1.74 -13.25 -0.78
C ASN A 58 2.77 -13.96 0.11
N ARG A 59 4.05 -13.75 -0.19
CA ARG A 59 5.17 -14.30 0.59
C ARG A 59 5.75 -13.18 1.46
N ARG A 60 5.65 -13.32 2.78
CA ARG A 60 6.21 -12.36 3.76
C ARG A 60 7.49 -12.92 4.36
N ILE A 61 8.52 -12.09 4.44
CA ILE A 61 9.77 -12.44 5.11
C ILE A 61 9.61 -12.23 6.62
N ASP A 62 9.85 -13.28 7.40
CA ASP A 62 10.18 -13.14 8.81
C ASP A 62 11.67 -12.81 8.93
N ARG A 63 11.97 -11.58 9.33
CA ARG A 63 13.35 -11.07 9.39
C ARG A 63 14.18 -11.74 10.49
N ALA A 64 13.55 -12.16 11.59
CA ALA A 64 14.24 -12.81 12.70
C ALA A 64 14.67 -14.22 12.27
N VAL A 65 13.76 -14.99 11.69
CA VAL A 65 14.05 -16.32 11.15
C VAL A 65 15.08 -16.25 10.01
N LEU A 66 14.93 -15.26 9.11
CA LEU A 66 15.82 -15.08 7.98
C LEU A 66 17.29 -14.84 8.40
N ALA A 67 17.52 -14.12 9.49
CA ALA A 67 18.86 -13.85 10.00
C ALA A 67 19.54 -15.14 10.51
N HIS A 68 18.79 -16.06 11.10
CA HIS A 68 19.31 -17.34 11.59
C HIS A 68 19.66 -18.29 10.43
N ILE A 69 18.76 -18.45 9.46
CA ILE A 69 18.96 -19.40 8.34
C ILE A 69 19.98 -18.91 7.29
N ARG A 70 20.43 -17.66 7.40
CA ARG A 70 21.41 -17.07 6.46
C ARG A 70 22.74 -17.81 6.50
N ALA A 71 23.16 -18.27 7.67
CA ALA A 71 24.42 -19.01 7.84
C ALA A 71 24.33 -20.43 7.26
N ASP A 72 23.13 -21.02 7.24
CA ASP A 72 22.89 -22.39 6.79
C ASP A 72 22.71 -22.51 5.27
N MET A 73 22.67 -21.37 4.56
CA MET A 73 22.42 -21.31 3.13
C MET A 73 23.65 -20.82 2.38
N SER A 74 23.87 -21.37 1.18
CA SER A 74 24.89 -20.83 0.27
C SER A 74 24.66 -19.32 0.05
N PRO A 75 25.69 -18.47 0.21
CA PRO A 75 25.58 -17.03 -0.06
C PRO A 75 25.06 -16.70 -1.46
N ALA A 76 25.35 -17.57 -2.44
CA ALA A 76 24.88 -17.40 -3.82
C ALA A 76 23.36 -17.66 -3.96
N LEU A 77 22.85 -18.70 -3.31
CA LEU A 77 21.41 -19.00 -3.30
C LEU A 77 20.63 -17.98 -2.47
N PHE A 78 21.18 -17.55 -1.34
CA PHE A 78 20.58 -16.52 -0.49
C PHE A 78 20.39 -15.22 -1.25
N LYS A 79 21.43 -14.74 -1.95
CA LYS A 79 21.35 -13.53 -2.79
C LYS A 79 20.39 -13.68 -3.99
N ARG A 80 20.16 -14.91 -4.46
CA ARG A 80 19.19 -15.18 -5.54
C ARG A 80 17.74 -15.11 -5.05
N ALA A 81 17.46 -15.53 -3.82
CA ALA A 81 16.11 -15.60 -3.27
C ALA A 81 15.71 -14.34 -2.48
N ILE A 82 16.66 -13.62 -1.90
CA ILE A 82 16.42 -12.52 -0.97
C ILE A 82 17.10 -11.25 -1.46
N ARG A 83 16.29 -10.21 -1.69
CA ARG A 83 16.76 -8.86 -2.03
C ARG A 83 16.73 -7.98 -0.78
N TRP A 84 17.87 -7.36 -0.46
CA TRP A 84 17.94 -6.32 0.57
C TRP A 84 17.46 -4.99 0.01
N ILE A 85 16.53 -4.34 0.68
CA ILE A 85 16.00 -3.02 0.30
C ILE A 85 16.24 -2.08 1.49
N PRO A 86 17.19 -1.14 1.42
CA PRO A 86 17.33 -0.10 2.42
C PRO A 86 16.18 0.91 2.28
N GLU A 87 15.57 1.28 3.38
CA GLU A 87 14.51 2.30 3.46
C GLU A 87 14.95 3.40 4.44
N VAL A 88 14.57 4.64 4.14
CA VAL A 88 14.91 5.80 4.97
C VAL A 88 13.95 5.88 6.15
N ASP A 89 14.48 5.82 7.37
CA ASP A 89 13.74 6.17 8.57
C ASP A 89 13.83 7.68 8.82
N VAL A 90 12.70 8.35 8.62
CA VAL A 90 12.57 9.81 8.77
C VAL A 90 12.82 10.26 10.22
N THR A 91 12.48 9.43 11.22
CA THR A 91 12.69 9.78 12.63
C THR A 91 14.17 9.77 12.97
N GLY A 92 14.88 8.70 12.60
CA GLY A 92 16.33 8.61 12.76
C GLY A 92 17.09 9.69 11.99
N LEU A 93 16.65 9.98 10.76
CA LEU A 93 17.21 11.05 9.95
C LEU A 93 17.07 12.42 10.64
N ARG A 94 15.91 12.70 11.25
CA ARG A 94 15.65 13.95 12.00
C ARG A 94 16.45 14.03 13.30
N TYR A 95 16.66 12.91 13.99
CA TYR A 95 17.53 12.86 15.16
C TYR A 95 18.97 13.22 14.80
N LEU A 96 19.52 12.61 13.75
CA LEU A 96 20.88 12.90 13.28
C LEU A 96 21.02 14.37 12.90
N GLN A 97 20.02 14.93 12.22
CA GLN A 97 20.00 16.34 11.87
C GLN A 97 20.13 17.27 13.09
N ASN A 98 19.51 16.92 14.22
CA ASN A 98 19.45 17.77 15.41
C ASN A 98 20.61 17.56 16.39
N ASN A 99 21.17 16.34 16.45
CA ASN A 99 22.12 15.96 17.51
C ASN A 99 23.51 15.57 16.97
N GLU A 100 23.59 15.05 15.75
CA GLU A 100 24.85 14.57 15.13
C GLU A 100 24.98 15.08 13.69
N PRO A 101 25.18 16.40 13.49
CA PRO A 101 25.06 17.03 12.17
C PRO A 101 26.09 16.53 11.15
N ASP A 102 27.27 16.10 11.60
CA ASP A 102 28.30 15.54 10.72
C ASP A 102 27.90 14.18 10.16
N ALA A 103 27.31 13.31 10.99
CA ALA A 103 26.77 12.03 10.54
C ALA A 103 25.57 12.23 9.61
N TYR A 104 24.70 13.19 9.93
CA TYR A 104 23.60 13.60 9.05
C TYR A 104 24.12 14.05 7.68
N ARG A 105 25.17 14.89 7.62
CA ARG A 105 25.73 15.38 6.36
C ARG A 105 26.25 14.24 5.47
N VAL A 106 26.88 13.22 6.04
CA VAL A 106 27.35 12.05 5.28
C VAL A 106 26.16 11.25 4.73
N LEU A 107 25.15 10.97 5.56
CA LEU A 107 23.97 10.21 5.15
C LEU A 107 23.09 10.97 4.16
N ALA A 108 22.96 12.29 4.34
CA ALA A 108 22.18 13.18 3.48
C ALA A 108 22.73 13.21 2.04
N ASN A 109 24.04 12.98 1.84
CA ASN A 109 24.60 12.84 0.48
C ASN A 109 24.01 11.66 -0.30
N ALA A 110 23.45 10.65 0.39
CA ALA A 110 22.83 9.48 -0.22
C ALA A 110 21.29 9.57 -0.33
N ILE A 111 20.68 10.68 0.11
CA ILE A 111 19.22 10.84 0.19
C ILE A 111 18.77 12.02 -0.68
N THR A 112 17.84 11.76 -1.61
CA THR A 112 17.15 12.80 -2.39
C THR A 112 15.76 13.01 -1.81
N ALA A 113 15.44 14.24 -1.38
CA ALA A 113 14.12 14.62 -0.91
C ALA A 113 13.39 15.46 -1.96
N THR A 114 12.18 15.05 -2.34
CA THR A 114 11.27 15.82 -3.18
C THR A 114 9.99 16.14 -2.41
N PRO A 115 9.37 17.32 -2.63
CA PRO A 115 8.10 17.64 -1.99
C PRO A 115 7.03 16.61 -2.35
N ALA A 116 6.41 15.99 -1.34
CA ALA A 116 5.26 15.11 -1.55
C ALA A 116 4.00 15.92 -1.87
N LYS A 117 3.05 15.29 -2.58
CA LYS A 117 1.74 15.89 -2.85
C LYS A 117 1.05 16.25 -1.52
N PRO A 118 0.51 17.48 -1.38
CA PRO A 118 -0.24 17.84 -0.17
C PRO A 118 -1.49 16.95 -0.03
N SER A 119 -1.76 16.49 1.19
CA SER A 119 -2.95 15.71 1.56
C SER A 119 -3.86 16.55 2.45
N VAL A 120 -5.17 16.55 2.17
CA VAL A 120 -6.18 17.29 2.94
C VAL A 120 -7.03 16.30 3.74
N LYS A 121 -6.94 16.41 5.07
CA LYS A 121 -7.81 15.72 6.03
C LYS A 121 -8.83 16.74 6.56
N VAL A 122 -10.11 16.39 6.50
CA VAL A 122 -11.21 17.20 7.03
C VAL A 122 -11.95 16.35 8.05
N GLU A 123 -12.16 16.90 9.26
CA GLU A 123 -12.90 16.27 10.35
C GLU A 123 -13.98 17.25 10.86
N LEU A 124 -15.14 16.73 11.26
CA LEU A 124 -16.25 17.54 11.75
C LEU A 124 -16.04 17.82 13.25
N VAL A 125 -15.85 19.09 13.63
CA VAL A 125 -15.53 19.47 15.03
C VAL A 125 -16.80 19.80 15.86
N ALA A 126 -17.95 20.01 15.21
CA ALA A 126 -19.27 20.10 15.85
C ALA A 126 -20.36 19.96 14.78
N ALA A 127 -21.55 19.46 15.17
CA ALA A 127 -22.72 19.45 14.29
C ALA A 127 -23.07 20.89 13.89
N LEU A 128 -23.19 21.15 12.59
CA LEU A 128 -23.71 22.42 12.09
C LEU A 128 -25.10 22.63 12.73
N PRO A 129 -25.40 23.82 13.29
CA PRO A 129 -26.73 24.10 13.79
C PRO A 129 -27.71 23.94 12.62
N THR A 130 -28.66 23.02 12.76
CA THR A 130 -29.73 22.80 11.80
C THR A 130 -30.53 24.10 11.69
N ALA A 131 -30.43 24.79 10.56
CA ALA A 131 -31.28 25.95 10.29
C ALA A 131 -32.73 25.45 10.16
N ALA A 132 -33.58 25.94 11.06
CA ALA A 132 -35.04 25.76 11.04
C ALA A 132 -35.69 26.71 10.01
#